data_AF-A0AB73K446-F1
#
_entry.id   AF-A0AB73K446-F1
#
_cell.length_a   1.000
_cell.length_b   1.000
_cell.length_c   1.000
_cell.angle_alpha   90.00
_cell.angle_beta   90.00
_cell.angle_gamma   90.00
#
_symmetry.space_group_name_H-M   'P 1'
#
loop_
_entity.id
_entity.type
_entity.pdbx_description
1 polymer ?
#
loop_
_entity_poly.entity_id
_entity_poly.type
_entity_poly.pdbx_seq_one_letter_code
_entity_poly.pdbx_strand_id
1 'polypeptide(L)'
;MKFIIPSIILLLQIIGFVFYLFITKKAPPDAPVGFVLIHFYAIGNLIVLIASYFFYFNSANKTYLWLLPITIAVINIIIVIVMQIMMAIGKL
;
A
#
# COMPACT_ATOMS: atom_id res chain seq x y z
N MET A 1 -20.19 1.78 -12.34
CA MET A 1 -19.04 0.89 -12.07
C MET A 1 -17.67 1.59 -12.11
N LYS A 2 -17.42 2.52 -13.06
CA LYS A 2 -16.12 3.21 -13.24
C LYS A 2 -15.55 3.93 -12.00
N PHE A 3 -16.42 4.43 -11.12
CA PHE A 3 -16.01 5.09 -9.87
C PHE A 3 -15.95 4.13 -8.68
N ILE A 4 -16.64 2.99 -8.76
CA ILE A 4 -16.84 2.07 -7.63
C ILE A 4 -15.53 1.34 -7.32
N ILE A 5 -14.87 0.80 -8.34
CA ILE A 5 -13.62 0.04 -8.19
C ILE A 5 -12.50 0.87 -7.54
N PRO A 6 -12.09 2.05 -8.08
CA PRO A 6 -11.03 2.84 -7.46
C PRO A 6 -11.40 3.29 -6.05
N SER A 7 -12.69 3.58 -5.79
CA SER A 7 -13.16 3.97 -4.46
C SER A 7 -13.07 2.83 -3.44
N ILE A 8 -13.49 1.61 -3.81
CA ILE A 8 -13.39 0.44 -2.94
C ILE A 8 -11.92 0.12 -2.63
N ILE A 9 -11.05 0.17 -3.65
CA ILE A 9 -9.61 -0.06 -3.47
C ILE A 9 -9.02 0.96 -2.51
N LEU A 10 -9.33 2.24 -2.69
CA LEU A 10 -8.88 3.31 -1.81
C LEU A 10 -9.35 3.07 -0.36
N LEU A 11 -10.60 2.66 -0.18
CA LEU A 11 -11.19 2.39 1.13
C LEU A 11 -10.48 1.19 1.80
N LEU A 12 -10.20 0.12 1.07
CA LEU A 12 -9.43 -1.03 1.56
C LEU A 12 -7.98 -0.67 1.90
N GLN A 13 -7.33 0.17 1.09
CA GLN A 13 -5.98 0.68 1.41
C GLN A 13 -5.98 1.48 2.71
N ILE A 14 -6.97 2.36 2.91
CA ILE A 14 -7.10 3.14 4.15
C ILE A 14 -7.35 2.22 5.35
N ILE A 15 -8.28 1.27 5.23
CA ILE A 15 -8.56 0.29 6.30
C ILE A 15 -7.30 -0.51 6.64
N GLY A 16 -6.58 -1.01 5.63
CA GLY A 16 -5.34 -1.76 5.83
C GLY A 16 -4.26 -0.94 6.54
N PHE A 17 -4.14 0.35 6.19
CA PHE A 17 -3.19 1.25 6.85
C PHE A 17 -3.57 1.56 8.29
N VAL A 18 -4.85 1.83 8.56
CA VAL A 18 -5.36 2.05 9.92
C VAL A 18 -5.18 0.80 10.78
N PHE A 19 -5.44 -0.39 10.21
CA PHE A 19 -5.20 -1.66 10.88
C PHE A 19 -3.71 -1.85 11.22
N TYR A 20 -2.82 -1.57 10.27
CA TYR A 20 -1.38 -1.58 10.49
C TYR A 20 -0.96 -0.65 11.66
N LEU A 21 -1.42 0.60 11.66
CA LEU A 21 -1.12 1.55 12.73
C LEU A 21 -1.68 1.12 14.09
N PHE A 22 -2.85 0.50 14.11
CA PHE A 22 -3.48 0.04 15.34
C PHE A 22 -2.71 -1.14 15.95
N ILE A 23 -2.31 -2.11 15.14
CA ILE A 23 -1.56 -3.28 15.62
C ILE A 23 -0.14 -2.89 16.03
N THR A 24 0.56 -2.06 15.25
CA THR A 24 1.93 -1.64 15.60
C THR A 24 2.00 -0.86 16.90
N LYS A 25 0.98 -0.07 17.24
CA LYS A 25 0.90 0.62 18.54
C LYS A 25 0.67 -0.31 19.73
N LYS A 26 0.08 -1.48 19.52
CA LYS A 26 -0.24 -2.44 20.59
C LYS A 26 0.75 -3.59 20.69
N ALA A 27 1.56 -3.79 19.66
CA ALA A 27 2.55 -4.84 19.64
C ALA A 27 3.67 -4.54 20.65
N PRO A 28 4.23 -5.57 21.33
CA PRO A 28 5.43 -5.43 22.13
C PRO A 28 6.58 -4.85 21.28
N PRO A 29 7.49 -4.04 21.85
CA PRO A 29 8.60 -3.41 21.12
C PRO A 29 9.50 -4.41 20.39
N ASP A 30 9.68 -5.60 20.95
CA ASP A 30 10.57 -6.63 20.42
C ASP A 30 9.90 -7.50 19.35
N ALA A 31 8.60 -7.33 19.13
CA ALA A 31 7.86 -8.15 18.19
C ALA A 31 7.99 -7.57 16.77
N PRO A 32 8.43 -8.34 15.76
CA PRO A 32 8.61 -7.86 14.38
C PRO A 32 7.28 -7.67 13.63
N VAL A 33 6.16 -7.51 14.36
CA VAL A 33 4.80 -7.47 13.83
C VAL A 33 4.63 -6.29 12.87
N GLY A 34 5.20 -5.13 13.18
CA GLY A 34 5.16 -3.98 12.28
C GLY A 34 5.89 -4.23 10.97
N PHE A 35 7.05 -4.87 11.03
CA PHE A 35 7.79 -5.24 9.84
C PHE A 35 7.00 -6.23 8.97
N VAL A 36 6.43 -7.28 9.55
CA VAL A 36 5.65 -8.27 8.79
C VAL A 36 4.41 -7.64 8.17
N LEU A 37 3.64 -6.84 8.93
CA LEU A 37 2.40 -6.25 8.44
C LEU A 37 2.63 -5.22 7.33
N ILE A 38 3.67 -4.38 7.41
CA ILE A 38 3.94 -3.41 6.35
C ILE A 38 4.30 -4.10 5.03
N HIS A 39 4.95 -5.27 5.08
CA HIS A 39 5.23 -6.08 3.89
C HIS A 39 3.96 -6.66 3.28
N PHE A 40 3.07 -7.25 4.08
CA PHE A 40 1.77 -7.71 3.58
C PHE A 40 0.96 -6.57 2.98
N TYR A 41 0.98 -5.39 3.63
CA TYR A 41 0.32 -4.20 3.11
C TYR A 41 0.94 -3.75 1.78
N ALA A 42 2.26 -3.80 1.62
CA ALA A 42 2.95 -3.49 0.37
C ALA A 42 2.63 -4.48 -0.76
N ILE A 43 2.52 -5.78 -0.48
CA ILE A 43 2.09 -6.78 -1.47
C ILE A 43 0.68 -6.44 -2.00
N GLY A 44 -0.26 -6.10 -1.11
CA GLY A 44 -1.59 -5.65 -1.52
C GLY A 44 -1.55 -4.41 -2.41
N ASN A 45 -0.69 -3.44 -2.09
CA ASN A 45 -0.47 -2.25 -2.90
C ASN A 45 0.17 -2.56 -4.27
N LEU A 46 1.00 -3.61 -4.37
CA LEU A 46 1.56 -4.07 -5.63
C LEU A 46 0.46 -4.62 -6.57
N ILE A 47 -0.52 -5.34 -6.02
CA ILE A 47 -1.71 -5.78 -6.76
C ILE A 47 -2.51 -4.56 -7.27
N VAL A 48 -2.63 -3.49 -6.48
CA VAL A 48 -3.29 -2.24 -6.90
C VAL A 48 -2.56 -1.60 -8.08
N LEU A 49 -1.23 -1.57 -8.08
CA LEU A 49 -0.45 -1.06 -9.22
C LEU A 49 -0.68 -1.90 -10.48
N ILE A 50 -0.67 -3.22 -10.37
CA ILE A 50 -0.98 -4.12 -11.49
C ILE A 50 -2.40 -3.85 -12.01
N ALA A 51 -3.40 -3.77 -11.14
CA ALA A 51 -4.76 -3.45 -11.54
C ALA A 51 -4.85 -2.08 -12.24
N SER A 52 -4.12 -1.08 -11.74
CA SER A 52 -4.11 0.26 -12.32
C SER A 52 -3.57 0.29 -13.76
N TYR A 53 -2.65 -0.62 -14.12
CA TYR A 53 -2.18 -0.76 -15.50
C TYR A 53 -3.35 -1.04 -16.47
N PHE A 54 -4.20 -2.01 -16.13
CA PHE A 54 -5.34 -2.39 -16.96
C PHE A 54 -6.49 -1.38 -16.91
N PHE A 55 -6.81 -0.85 -15.71
CA PHE A 55 -8.02 -0.05 -15.51
C PHE A 55 -7.81 1.46 -15.63
N TYR A 56 -6.57 1.96 -15.58
CA TYR A 56 -6.24 3.38 -15.72
C TYR A 56 -5.32 3.65 -16.93
N PHE A 57 -4.15 3.02 -17.00
CA PHE A 57 -3.17 3.36 -18.06
C PHE A 57 -3.59 2.84 -19.44
N ASN A 58 -4.04 1.58 -19.51
CA ASN A 58 -4.45 0.89 -20.74
C ASN A 58 -5.98 0.86 -20.96
N SER A 59 -6.72 1.78 -20.32
CA SER A 59 -8.18 1.86 -20.46
C SER A 59 -8.59 2.97 -21.44
N ALA A 60 -9.54 2.66 -22.33
CA ALA A 60 -10.18 3.66 -23.19
C ALA A 60 -11.05 4.66 -22.40
N ASN A 61 -11.42 4.31 -21.17
CA ASN A 61 -12.31 5.09 -20.31
C ASN A 61 -11.60 5.40 -18.97
N LYS A 62 -10.57 6.24 -19.04
CA LYS A 62 -9.74 6.59 -17.88
C LYS A 62 -10.53 7.39 -16.85
N THR A 63 -10.39 7.02 -15.58
CA THR A 63 -10.95 7.78 -14.45
C THR A 63 -9.82 8.30 -13.57
N TYR A 64 -9.72 9.61 -13.37
CA TYR A 64 -8.67 10.23 -12.55
C TYR A 64 -8.69 9.82 -11.08
N LEU A 65 -9.81 9.27 -10.57
CA LEU A 65 -9.88 8.70 -9.21
C LEU A 65 -8.86 7.59 -8.95
N TRP A 66 -8.35 6.92 -9.99
CA TRP A 66 -7.28 5.92 -9.84
C TRP A 66 -5.95 6.53 -9.38
N LEU A 67 -5.74 7.84 -9.56
CA LEU A 67 -4.49 8.49 -9.14
C LEU A 67 -4.26 8.38 -7.63
N LEU A 68 -5.32 8.46 -6.81
CA LEU A 68 -5.22 8.32 -5.36
C LEU A 68 -4.70 6.95 -4.92
N PRO A 69 -5.36 5.82 -5.27
CA PRO A 69 -4.88 4.50 -4.89
C PRO A 69 -3.51 4.16 -5.50
N ILE A 70 -3.20 4.65 -6.71
CA ILE A 70 -1.86 4.51 -7.31
C ILE A 70 -0.82 5.24 -6.46
N THR A 71 -1.07 6.50 -6.10
CA THR A 71 -0.10 7.32 -5.34
C THR A 71 0.18 6.69 -3.97
N ILE A 72 -0.86 6.22 -3.27
CA ILE A 72 -0.71 5.52 -1.98
C ILE A 72 0.12 4.24 -2.16
N ALA A 73 -0.15 3.47 -3.21
CA ALA A 73 0.58 2.24 -3.48
C ALA A 73 2.07 2.49 -3.76
N VAL A 74 2.39 3.50 -4.58
CA VAL A 74 3.77 3.90 -4.87
C VAL A 74 4.48 4.34 -3.59
N ILE A 75 3.87 5.22 -2.79
CA ILE A 75 4.45 5.70 -1.53
C ILE A 75 4.74 4.53 -0.59
N ASN A 76 3.77 3.62 -0.40
CA ASN A 76 3.95 2.49 0.50
C ASN A 76 5.08 1.54 0.05
N ILE A 77 5.20 1.27 -1.25
CA ILE A 77 6.29 0.45 -1.79
C ILE A 77 7.64 1.15 -1.58
N ILE A 78 7.73 2.46 -1.82
CA ILE A 78 8.94 3.25 -1.55
C ILE A 78 9.32 3.17 -0.07
N ILE A 79 8.36 3.30 0.85
CA ILE A 79 8.60 3.17 2.28
C ILE A 79 9.23 1.80 2.60
N VAL A 80 8.66 0.71 2.09
CA VAL A 80 9.22 -0.63 2.31
C VAL A 80 10.62 -0.77 1.72
N ILE A 81 10.88 -0.25 0.51
CA ILE A 81 12.22 -0.26 -0.09
C ILE A 81 13.21 0.51 0.79
N VAL A 82 12.85 1.70 1.28
CA VAL A 82 13.70 2.49 2.17
C VAL A 82 13.98 1.75 3.47
N MET A 83 12.96 1.14 4.09
CA MET A 83 13.14 0.32 5.30
C MET A 83 14.11 -0.83 5.06
N GLN A 84 14.00 -1.52 3.91
CA GLN A 84 14.91 -2.60 3.54
C GLN A 84 16.34 -2.13 3.35
N ILE A 85 16.54 -0.98 2.67
CA ILE A 85 17.86 -0.37 2.51
C ILE A 85 18.44 0.00 3.88
N MET A 86 17.65 0.63 4.76
CA MET A 86 18.09 1.01 6.10
C MET A 86 18.50 -0.20 6.94
N MET A 87 17.75 -1.29 6.89
CA MET A 87 18.08 -2.54 7.55
C MET A 87 19.36 -3.15 6.97
N ALA A 88 19.53 -3.15 5.64
CA ALA A 88 20.72 -3.69 4.98
C ALA A 88 22.00 -2.92 5.35
N ILE A 89 21.91 -1.63 5.65
CA ILE A 89 23.04 -0.80 6.09
C ILE A 89 23.17 -0.71 7.63
N GLY A 90 22.41 -1.50 8.39
CA GLY A 90 22.47 -1.54 9.85
C GLY A 90 22.01 -0.26 10.55
N LYS A 91 21.14 0.53 9.91
CA LYS A 91 20.55 1.76 10.48
C LYS A 91 19.14 1.56 11.03
N LEU A 92 18.67 0.31 11.09
CA LEU A 92 17.39 -0.09 11.64
C LEU A 92 17.58 -1.29 12.57
#